data_AF-I9RUH0-F1
#
_entry.id   AF-I9RUH0-F1
#
_cell.length_a   1.000
_cell.length_b   1.000
_cell.length_c   1.000
_cell.angle_alpha   90.00
_cell.angle_beta   90.00
_cell.angle_gamma   90.00
#
_symmetry.space_group_name_H-M   'P 1'
#
loop_
_entity.id
_entity.type
_entity.pdbx_description
1 polymer ?
#
loop_
_entity_poly.entity_id
_entity_poly.type
_entity_poly.pdbx_seq_one_letter_code
_entity_poly.pdbx_strand_id
1 'polypeptide(L)'
;MKKNFFLFLFLISIFPYTTYAQDEKKPGREIIEREKLDMKSFRELMECYYAYYFEYPKDMETFIGFEKCYIHSYPDDWPDDEKDLILNSNIPFFEHHKDDIQIVRSDSDVVIRWDDWILYDALNPWGDPCELSEYLSKYPDSFEPYYFSVYRRLYYPRYYDHAGKAIIVIEELDSLYKESMGQLRKKYLKKGKFILPVHTFVSRKETLPIFTPFEYQPDIGLHYFCKKDERFESDLLFFKAFEDFLKDFCLTHGIARMVFLCPEYTPVRKNKVSSN
;
A
#
# COMPACT_ATOMS: atom_id res chain seq x y z
N MET A 1 -26.73 42.40 19.32
CA MET A 1 -25.45 41.73 19.63
C MET A 1 -25.58 40.27 20.09
N LYS A 2 -26.43 39.92 21.07
CA LYS A 2 -26.51 38.54 21.61
C LYS A 2 -26.92 37.43 20.61
N LYS A 3 -27.76 37.73 19.60
CA LYS A 3 -28.21 36.73 18.61
C LYS A 3 -27.11 36.24 17.64
N ASN A 4 -26.15 37.10 17.29
CA ASN A 4 -25.07 36.73 16.36
C ASN A 4 -23.98 35.89 17.04
N PHE A 5 -23.83 36.02 18.37
CA PHE A 5 -22.87 35.24 19.15
C PHE A 5 -23.28 33.76 19.27
N PHE A 6 -24.57 33.48 19.45
CA PHE A 6 -25.09 32.11 19.46
C PHE A 6 -25.03 31.46 18.08
N LEU A 7 -25.28 32.21 17.00
CA LEU A 7 -25.15 31.68 15.64
C LEU A 7 -23.69 31.30 15.33
N PHE A 8 -22.73 32.12 15.77
CA PHE A 8 -21.30 31.86 15.63
C PHE A 8 -20.85 30.61 16.39
N LEU A 9 -21.25 30.47 17.67
CA LEU A 9 -20.95 29.26 18.46
C LEU A 9 -21.63 28.01 17.90
N PHE A 10 -22.85 28.14 17.36
CA PHE A 10 -23.58 27.04 16.72
C PHE A 10 -22.89 26.59 15.42
N LEU A 11 -22.35 27.52 14.62
CA LEU A 11 -21.56 27.20 13.43
C LEU A 11 -20.24 26.51 13.77
N ILE A 12 -19.54 26.92 14.85
CA ILE A 12 -18.33 26.24 15.35
C ILE A 12 -18.62 24.80 15.77
N SER A 13 -19.77 24.55 16.40
CA SER A 13 -20.14 23.20 16.86
C SER A 13 -20.61 22.26 15.75
N ILE A 14 -21.13 22.78 14.64
CA ILE A 14 -21.66 21.98 13.52
C ILE A 14 -20.62 21.80 12.42
N PHE A 15 -19.69 22.74 12.31
CA PHE A 15 -18.59 22.72 11.34
C PHE A 15 -17.26 23.05 12.04
N PRO A 16 -16.73 22.20 12.94
CA PRO A 16 -15.44 22.44 13.58
C PRO A 16 -14.30 22.65 12.57
N TYR A 17 -14.45 22.10 11.35
CA TYR A 17 -13.51 22.28 10.24
C TYR A 17 -13.55 23.67 9.57
N THR A 18 -14.65 24.44 9.69
CA THR A 18 -14.74 25.77 9.02
C THR A 18 -14.02 26.88 9.78
N THR A 19 -13.72 26.69 11.07
CA THR A 19 -12.81 27.56 11.83
C THR A 19 -11.34 27.12 11.75
N TYR A 20 -11.06 26.00 11.08
CA TYR A 20 -9.72 25.44 10.92
C TYR A 20 -9.08 25.76 9.56
N ALA A 21 -9.54 26.81 8.88
CA ALA A 21 -8.73 27.47 7.87
C ALA A 21 -7.70 28.39 8.56
N GLN A 22 -6.83 27.83 9.42
CA GLN A 22 -5.53 28.47 9.62
C GLN A 22 -4.79 28.32 8.29
N ASP A 23 -4.11 29.38 7.84
CA ASP A 23 -3.25 29.34 6.65
C ASP A 23 -2.13 28.33 6.91
N GLU A 24 -2.37 27.04 6.67
CA GLU A 24 -1.36 26.00 6.74
C GLU A 24 -0.30 26.32 5.69
N LYS A 25 0.96 26.41 6.12
CA LYS A 25 2.05 26.89 5.28
C LYS A 25 2.86 25.72 4.76
N LYS A 26 3.34 25.81 3.53
CA LYS A 26 4.42 24.91 3.07
C LYS A 26 5.77 25.46 3.56
N PRO A 27 6.67 24.62 4.10
CA PRO A 27 7.98 25.06 4.60
C PRO A 27 8.67 26.00 3.61
N GLY A 28 9.00 27.20 4.07
CA GLY A 28 9.84 28.11 3.32
C GLY A 28 11.27 27.57 3.24
N ARG A 29 12.02 27.98 2.21
CA ARG A 29 13.43 27.58 2.02
C ARG A 29 14.30 27.80 3.27
N GLU A 30 14.07 28.90 3.99
CA GLU A 30 14.81 29.24 5.22
C GLU A 30 14.61 28.21 6.34
N ILE A 31 13.41 27.63 6.46
CA ILE A 31 13.10 26.63 7.49
C ILE A 31 13.71 25.29 7.11
N ILE A 32 13.59 24.90 5.83
CA ILE A 32 14.22 23.71 5.26
C ILE A 32 15.74 23.75 5.51
N GLU A 33 16.40 24.87 5.20
CA GLU A 33 17.84 25.03 5.39
C GLU A 33 18.24 25.07 6.88
N ARG A 34 17.44 25.69 7.76
CA ARG A 34 17.71 25.77 9.20
C ARG A 34 17.61 24.41 9.88
N GLU A 35 16.53 23.68 9.59
CA GLU A 35 16.25 22.36 10.18
C GLU A 35 16.98 21.23 9.45
N LYS A 36 17.66 21.56 8.34
CA LYS A 36 18.33 20.60 7.45
C LYS A 36 17.40 19.50 6.94
N LEU A 37 16.10 19.77 6.87
CA LEU A 37 15.13 18.77 6.42
C LEU A 37 15.14 18.69 4.90
N ASP A 38 15.51 17.55 4.32
CA ASP A 38 15.33 17.33 2.89
C ASP A 38 13.91 16.85 2.58
N MET A 39 13.11 17.71 1.95
CA MET A 39 11.70 17.45 1.65
C MET A 39 11.51 16.38 0.56
N LYS A 40 12.49 16.18 -0.32
CA LYS A 40 12.43 15.15 -1.36
C LYS A 40 12.63 13.78 -0.73
N SER A 41 13.70 13.61 0.04
CA SER A 41 13.98 12.38 0.78
C SER A 41 12.86 12.07 1.77
N PHE A 42 12.27 13.07 2.45
CA PHE A 42 11.13 12.80 3.33
C PHE A 42 9.94 12.18 2.59
N ARG A 43 9.60 12.69 1.40
CA ARG A 43 8.55 12.11 0.56
C ARG A 43 8.88 10.67 0.17
N GLU A 44 10.12 10.39 -0.22
CA GLU A 44 10.54 9.05 -0.63
C GLU A 44 10.51 8.04 0.52
N LEU A 45 10.93 8.44 1.73
CA LEU A 45 10.79 7.61 2.94
C LEU A 45 9.31 7.30 3.23
N MET A 46 8.44 8.30 3.17
CA MET A 46 6.99 8.10 3.34
C MET A 46 6.40 7.13 2.31
N GLU A 47 6.81 7.24 1.05
CA GLU A 47 6.40 6.31 -0.02
C GLU A 47 6.96 4.90 0.21
N CYS A 48 8.18 4.77 0.75
CA CYS A 48 8.78 3.50 1.12
C CYS A 48 7.99 2.81 2.24
N TYR A 49 7.70 3.53 3.33
CA TYR A 49 6.85 3.02 4.40
C TYR A 49 5.49 2.55 3.87
N TYR A 50 4.82 3.39 3.08
CA TYR A 50 3.52 3.06 2.50
C TYR A 50 3.60 1.81 1.61
N ALA A 51 4.67 1.67 0.82
CA ALA A 51 4.86 0.51 -0.04
C ALA A 51 4.97 -0.81 0.73
N TYR A 52 5.41 -0.80 2.00
CA TYR A 52 5.50 -1.98 2.86
C TYR A 52 4.24 -2.24 3.69
N TYR A 53 3.51 -1.20 4.08
CA TYR A 53 2.34 -1.32 4.97
C TYR A 53 0.97 -1.19 4.28
N PHE A 54 0.92 -0.58 3.09
CA PHE A 54 -0.32 -0.06 2.47
C PHE A 54 -1.13 0.86 3.37
N GLU A 55 -0.46 1.45 4.36
CA GLU A 55 -1.01 2.38 5.33
C GLU A 55 0.10 3.38 5.66
N TYR A 56 -0.29 4.62 5.92
CA TYR A 56 0.64 5.63 6.44
C TYR A 56 0.95 5.36 7.92
N PRO A 57 2.14 5.76 8.42
CA PRO A 57 2.56 5.53 9.80
C PRO A 57 1.59 6.13 10.82
N LYS A 58 1.38 5.43 11.94
CA LYS A 58 0.50 5.88 13.04
C LYS A 58 1.12 6.94 13.93
N ASP A 59 2.44 6.94 13.99
CA ASP A 59 3.25 7.81 14.79
C ASP A 59 4.65 7.85 14.17
N MET A 60 5.42 8.89 14.54
CA MET A 60 6.78 9.06 14.04
C MET A 60 7.75 8.01 14.60
N GLU A 61 7.47 7.43 15.77
CA GLU A 61 8.34 6.40 16.37
C GLU A 61 8.37 5.12 15.50
N THR A 62 7.20 4.66 15.08
CA THR A 62 7.05 3.51 14.17
C THR A 62 7.68 3.80 12.81
N PHE A 63 7.47 5.01 12.29
CA PHE A 63 8.08 5.45 11.04
C PHE A 63 9.61 5.44 11.09
N ILE A 64 10.21 6.14 12.07
CA ILE A 64 11.66 6.21 12.26
C ILE A 64 12.25 4.81 12.44
N GLY A 65 11.61 3.97 13.25
CA GLY A 65 12.04 2.59 13.49
C GLY A 65 12.07 1.75 12.21
N PHE A 66 11.04 1.89 11.37
CA PHE A 66 11.00 1.24 10.05
C PHE A 66 12.12 1.77 9.14
N GLU A 67 12.25 3.07 8.95
CA GLU A 67 13.23 3.65 8.02
C GLU A 67 14.66 3.29 8.39
N LYS A 68 15.00 3.35 9.69
CA LYS A 68 16.32 2.92 10.17
C LYS A 68 16.60 1.46 9.85
N CYS A 69 15.61 0.60 10.04
CA CYS A 69 15.75 -0.82 9.73
C CYS A 69 15.88 -1.05 8.21
N TYR A 70 15.08 -0.36 7.40
CA TYR A 70 15.11 -0.44 5.95
C TYR A 70 16.48 -0.05 5.38
N ILE A 71 16.97 1.14 5.73
CA ILE A 71 18.25 1.67 5.24
C ILE A 71 19.42 0.76 5.66
N HIS A 72 19.33 0.14 6.84
CA HIS A 72 20.34 -0.81 7.30
C HIS A 72 20.31 -2.13 6.51
N SER A 73 19.13 -2.66 6.23
CA SER A 73 18.93 -3.89 5.47
C SER A 73 19.26 -3.75 3.99
N TYR A 74 18.97 -2.58 3.40
CA TYR A 74 19.14 -2.28 1.98
C TYR A 74 20.02 -1.04 1.78
N PRO A 75 21.32 -1.13 2.09
CA PRO A 75 22.22 0.01 2.06
C PRO A 75 22.46 0.58 0.66
N ASP A 76 22.20 -0.21 -0.39
CA ASP A 76 22.45 0.12 -1.80
C ASP A 76 21.20 0.65 -2.54
N ASP A 77 20.03 0.66 -1.88
CA ASP A 77 18.77 1.16 -2.45
C ASP A 77 18.73 2.69 -2.53
N TRP A 78 19.66 3.36 -1.86
CA TRP A 78 19.79 4.81 -1.81
C TRP A 78 21.16 5.23 -2.38
N PRO A 79 21.21 6.24 -3.27
CA PRO A 79 22.46 6.91 -3.62
C PRO A 79 23.19 7.40 -2.37
N ASP A 80 24.53 7.32 -2.34
CA ASP A 80 25.34 7.66 -1.16
C ASP A 80 25.05 9.09 -0.65
N ASP A 81 24.85 10.05 -1.55
CA ASP A 81 24.53 11.44 -1.24
C ASP A 81 23.14 11.60 -0.61
N GLU A 82 22.14 10.89 -1.11
CA GLU A 82 20.79 10.89 -0.53
C GLU A 82 20.75 10.16 0.82
N LYS A 83 21.48 9.04 0.93
CA LYS A 83 21.62 8.28 2.17
C LYS A 83 22.26 9.11 3.28
N ASP A 84 23.30 9.87 2.96
CA ASP A 84 23.95 10.78 3.91
C ASP A 84 22.98 11.88 4.37
N LEU A 85 22.17 12.44 3.47
CA LEU A 85 21.15 13.42 3.82
C LEU A 85 20.10 12.82 4.76
N ILE A 86 19.63 11.61 4.46
CA ILE A 86 18.63 10.91 5.27
C ILE A 86 19.18 10.64 6.67
N LEU A 87 20.35 10.01 6.78
CA LEU A 87 20.90 9.58 8.07
C LEU A 87 21.43 10.72 8.93
N ASN A 88 21.99 11.77 8.31
CA ASN A 88 22.59 12.89 9.05
C ASN A 88 21.67 14.09 9.22
N SER A 89 20.52 14.13 8.53
CA SER A 89 19.61 15.27 8.59
C SER A 89 18.16 14.87 8.84
N ASN A 90 17.51 14.12 7.93
CA ASN A 90 16.09 13.80 8.06
C ASN A 90 15.78 12.96 9.31
N ILE A 91 16.51 11.86 9.52
CA ILE A 91 16.30 10.97 10.66
C ILE A 91 16.52 11.72 12.00
N PRO A 92 17.64 12.45 12.20
CA PRO A 92 17.81 13.29 13.39
C PRO A 92 16.71 14.32 13.61
N PHE A 93 16.23 14.98 12.54
CA PHE A 93 15.10 15.92 12.64
C PHE A 93 13.84 15.20 13.14
N PHE A 94 13.50 14.04 12.57
CA PHE A 94 12.34 13.27 13.03
C PHE A 94 12.50 12.80 14.48
N GLU A 95 13.70 12.38 14.89
CA GLU A 95 13.95 11.98 16.27
C GLU A 95 13.81 13.14 17.26
N HIS A 96 14.26 14.33 16.87
CA HIS A 96 14.18 15.52 17.70
C HIS A 96 12.74 16.03 17.87
N HIS A 97 11.93 15.96 16.81
CA HIS A 97 10.58 16.52 16.76
C HIS A 97 9.46 15.48 16.72
N LYS A 98 9.74 14.20 17.01
CA LYS A 98 8.75 13.11 16.88
C LYS A 98 7.46 13.35 17.65
N ASP A 99 7.53 14.05 18.78
CA ASP A 99 6.39 14.36 19.65
C ASP A 99 5.62 15.61 19.20
N ASP A 100 6.27 16.48 18.39
CA ASP A 100 5.70 17.72 17.85
C ASP A 100 5.07 17.50 16.45
N ILE A 101 5.59 16.52 15.70
CA ILE A 101 5.08 16.16 14.38
C ILE A 101 3.75 15.42 14.54
N GLN A 102 2.71 15.95 13.89
CA GLN A 102 1.37 15.39 13.92
C GLN A 102 1.05 14.71 12.59
N ILE A 103 0.56 13.47 12.67
CA ILE A 103 0.03 12.73 11.53
C ILE A 103 -1.49 12.79 11.59
N VAL A 104 -2.08 13.62 10.73
CA VAL A 104 -3.53 13.82 10.62
C VAL A 104 -4.04 12.97 9.48
N ARG A 105 -5.04 12.13 9.77
CA ARG A 105 -5.68 11.24 8.79
C ARG A 105 -7.12 11.68 8.52
N SER A 106 -7.50 11.71 7.25
CA SER A 106 -8.90 11.68 6.79
C SER A 106 -9.17 10.33 6.11
N ASP A 107 -10.41 10.09 5.67
CA ASP A 107 -10.83 8.81 5.06
C ASP A 107 -9.93 8.38 3.87
N SER A 108 -9.34 9.32 3.13
CA SER A 108 -8.46 9.06 1.99
C SER A 108 -7.11 9.79 2.04
N ASP A 109 -6.94 10.76 2.93
CA ASP A 109 -5.78 11.67 2.91
C ASP A 109 -4.95 11.58 4.18
N VAL A 110 -3.66 11.79 4.02
CA VAL A 110 -2.72 11.96 5.14
C VAL A 110 -1.98 13.27 5.00
N VAL A 111 -2.04 14.05 6.07
CA VAL A 111 -1.26 15.27 6.24
C VAL A 111 -0.34 15.08 7.43
N ILE A 112 0.97 15.21 7.19
CA ILE A 112 1.97 15.27 8.25
C ILE A 112 2.38 16.72 8.41
N ARG A 113 2.22 17.23 9.62
CA ARG A 113 2.51 18.62 9.96
C ARG A 113 3.45 18.74 11.15
N TRP A 114 4.19 19.83 11.17
CA TRP A 114 5.02 20.25 12.29
C TRP A 114 4.77 21.74 12.51
N ASP A 115 4.27 22.10 13.68
CA ASP A 115 3.66 23.41 13.94
C ASP A 115 2.60 23.77 12.87
N ASP A 116 2.72 24.96 12.26
CA ASP A 116 1.85 25.45 11.18
C ASP A 116 2.28 24.94 9.78
N TRP A 117 3.29 24.06 9.70
CA TRP A 117 3.90 23.64 8.43
C TRP A 117 3.43 22.27 7.98
N ILE A 118 2.98 22.17 6.73
CA ILE A 118 2.71 20.88 6.06
C ILE A 118 4.03 20.30 5.57
N LEU A 119 4.50 19.26 6.24
CA LEU A 119 5.71 18.54 5.85
C LEU A 119 5.42 17.51 4.75
N TYR A 120 4.27 16.86 4.80
CA TYR A 120 3.83 15.91 3.79
C TYR A 120 2.32 15.98 3.63
N ASP A 121 1.88 15.90 2.39
CA ASP A 121 0.47 15.82 2.02
C ASP A 121 0.37 14.77 0.92
N ALA A 122 -0.31 13.68 1.25
CA ALA A 122 -0.79 12.71 0.30
C ALA A 122 -2.27 12.97 0.02
N LEU A 123 -2.52 13.74 -1.04
CA LEU A 123 -3.74 13.60 -1.82
C LEU A 123 -3.62 12.25 -2.53
N ASN A 124 -4.36 11.23 -2.12
CA ASN A 124 -4.30 9.92 -2.76
C ASN A 124 -4.99 9.98 -4.12
N PRO A 125 -4.26 9.76 -5.24
CA PRO A 125 -4.84 8.80 -6.20
C PRO A 125 -3.94 7.68 -6.78
N TRP A 126 -2.66 7.52 -6.41
CA TRP A 126 -1.73 6.71 -7.25
C TRP A 126 -0.92 5.72 -6.43
N GLY A 127 -1.55 4.62 -5.99
CA GLY A 127 -0.82 3.52 -5.37
C GLY A 127 -1.62 2.66 -4.42
N ASP A 128 -2.81 3.09 -4.02
CA ASP A 128 -3.68 2.24 -3.20
C ASP A 128 -4.10 1.00 -3.99
N PRO A 129 -3.75 -0.22 -3.52
CA PRO A 129 -4.16 -1.45 -4.17
C PRO A 129 -5.70 -1.58 -4.31
N CYS A 130 -6.47 -0.88 -3.48
CA CYS A 130 -7.93 -0.95 -3.41
C CYS A 130 -8.66 -0.04 -4.38
N GLU A 131 -8.03 1.03 -4.84
CA GLU A 131 -8.61 1.94 -5.84
C GLU A 131 -8.24 1.54 -7.29
N LEU A 132 -7.36 0.56 -7.45
CA LEU A 132 -6.76 0.17 -8.72
C LEU A 132 -7.79 -0.21 -9.81
N SER A 133 -8.86 -0.92 -9.43
CA SER A 133 -9.95 -1.29 -10.35
C SER A 133 -10.79 -0.09 -10.79
N GLU A 134 -10.98 0.89 -9.90
CA GLU A 134 -11.70 2.11 -10.23
C GLU A 134 -10.89 2.95 -11.22
N TYR A 135 -9.58 3.10 -10.99
CA TYR A 135 -8.70 3.83 -11.91
C TYR A 135 -8.66 3.22 -13.31
N LEU A 136 -8.54 1.88 -13.39
CA LEU A 136 -8.60 1.15 -14.66
C LEU A 136 -9.89 1.41 -15.44
N SER A 137 -11.00 1.55 -14.73
CA SER A 137 -12.32 1.78 -15.34
C SER A 137 -12.50 3.23 -15.78
N LYS A 138 -11.96 4.18 -15.00
CA LYS A 138 -12.12 5.63 -15.22
C LYS A 138 -11.15 6.19 -16.26
N TYR A 139 -9.96 5.62 -16.38
CA TYR A 139 -8.88 6.12 -17.22
C TYR A 139 -8.24 5.04 -18.12
N PRO A 140 -9.02 4.28 -18.89
CA PRO A 140 -8.54 3.08 -19.59
C PRO A 140 -7.35 3.33 -20.52
N ASP A 141 -7.32 4.46 -21.25
CA ASP A 141 -6.26 4.72 -22.24
C ASP A 141 -5.02 5.42 -21.68
N SER A 142 -5.15 6.16 -20.57
CA SER A 142 -4.03 6.89 -19.96
C SER A 142 -3.38 6.13 -18.80
N PHE A 143 -4.05 5.10 -18.28
CA PHE A 143 -3.57 4.36 -17.12
C PHE A 143 -2.54 3.29 -17.47
N GLU A 144 -2.30 2.95 -18.73
CA GLU A 144 -1.38 1.86 -19.12
C GLU A 144 0.05 2.00 -18.55
N PRO A 145 0.76 3.14 -18.66
CA PRO A 145 2.10 3.28 -18.05
C PRO A 145 2.05 3.23 -16.52
N TYR A 146 0.92 3.68 -15.95
CA TYR A 146 0.68 3.71 -14.52
C TYR A 146 0.27 2.35 -13.95
N TYR A 147 -0.41 1.54 -14.75
CA TYR A 147 -0.75 0.17 -14.43
C TYR A 147 0.52 -0.59 -14.11
N PHE A 148 1.50 -0.58 -15.02
CA PHE A 148 2.76 -1.26 -14.78
C PHE A 148 3.55 -0.67 -13.62
N SER A 149 3.56 0.65 -13.42
CA SER A 149 4.30 1.25 -12.31
C SER A 149 3.67 0.90 -10.95
N VAL A 150 2.35 0.93 -10.83
CA VAL A 150 1.62 0.56 -9.61
C VAL A 150 1.73 -0.94 -9.36
N TYR A 151 1.44 -1.79 -10.35
CA TYR A 151 1.57 -3.25 -10.18
C TYR A 151 2.99 -3.70 -9.90
N ARG A 152 4.01 -3.04 -10.48
CA ARG A 152 5.42 -3.34 -10.18
C ARG A 152 5.75 -3.06 -8.71
N ARG A 153 5.19 -1.99 -8.13
CA ARG A 153 5.33 -1.69 -6.68
C ARG A 153 4.63 -2.75 -5.82
N LEU A 154 3.50 -3.27 -6.29
CA LEU A 154 2.68 -4.27 -5.60
C LEU A 154 3.04 -5.74 -5.92
N TYR A 155 4.04 -5.97 -6.77
CA TYR A 155 4.30 -7.30 -7.35
C TYR A 155 4.76 -8.32 -6.30
N TYR A 156 5.57 -7.87 -5.35
CA TYR A 156 6.09 -8.71 -4.28
C TYR A 156 5.07 -8.80 -3.15
N PRO A 157 4.92 -9.96 -2.51
CA PRO A 157 4.15 -10.06 -1.28
C PRO A 157 4.71 -9.12 -0.20
N ARG A 158 3.88 -8.78 0.77
CA ARG A 158 4.27 -8.16 2.02
C ARG A 158 4.02 -9.15 3.13
N TYR A 159 5.01 -9.34 3.98
CA TYR A 159 4.97 -10.27 5.10
C TYR A 159 4.98 -9.46 6.39
N TYR A 160 4.15 -9.84 7.34
CA TYR A 160 4.07 -9.18 8.63
C TYR A 160 4.26 -10.18 9.75
N ASP A 161 5.00 -9.75 10.78
CA ASP A 161 5.18 -10.53 12.00
C ASP A 161 3.94 -10.48 12.90
N HIS A 162 3.98 -11.21 14.02
CA HIS A 162 2.89 -11.24 15.00
C HIS A 162 2.66 -9.91 15.73
N ALA A 163 3.60 -8.96 15.67
CA ALA A 163 3.43 -7.60 16.16
C ALA A 163 2.79 -6.67 15.11
N GLY A 164 2.50 -7.18 13.92
CA GLY A 164 1.96 -6.42 12.79
C GLY A 164 3.00 -5.58 12.06
N LYS A 165 4.30 -5.80 12.31
CA LYS A 165 5.39 -5.08 11.64
C LYS A 165 5.74 -5.77 10.34
N ALA A 166 6.01 -4.98 9.30
CA ALA A 166 6.50 -5.49 8.04
C ALA A 166 7.88 -6.14 8.23
N ILE A 167 8.04 -7.35 7.71
CA ILE A 167 9.33 -8.03 7.61
C ILE A 167 10.07 -7.41 6.43
N ILE A 168 11.22 -6.81 6.70
CA ILE A 168 11.96 -6.02 5.71
C ILE A 168 12.88 -6.90 4.86
N VAL A 169 13.66 -7.79 5.48
CA VAL A 169 14.56 -8.72 4.78
C VAL A 169 13.74 -9.89 4.21
N ILE A 170 13.43 -9.85 2.92
CA ILE A 170 12.44 -10.73 2.28
C ILE A 170 12.97 -11.55 1.11
N GLU A 171 14.23 -11.43 0.72
CA GLU A 171 14.76 -12.01 -0.53
C GLU A 171 14.60 -13.53 -0.58
N GLU A 172 14.86 -14.21 0.53
CA GLU A 172 14.64 -15.65 0.64
C GLU A 172 13.15 -16.00 0.56
N LEU A 173 12.30 -15.27 1.30
CA LEU A 173 10.85 -15.46 1.32
C LEU A 173 10.25 -15.27 -0.08
N ASP A 174 10.65 -14.21 -0.79
CA ASP A 174 10.20 -13.89 -2.14
C ASP A 174 10.63 -14.95 -3.15
N SER A 175 11.87 -15.44 -3.04
CA SER A 175 12.36 -16.51 -3.90
C SER A 175 11.52 -17.78 -3.72
N LEU A 176 11.31 -18.21 -2.48
CA LEU A 176 10.54 -19.41 -2.13
C LEU A 176 9.07 -19.29 -2.54
N TYR A 177 8.45 -18.13 -2.28
CA TYR A 177 7.07 -17.85 -2.67
C TYR A 177 6.91 -17.89 -4.19
N LYS A 178 7.81 -17.22 -4.92
CA LYS A 178 7.77 -17.15 -6.39
C LYS A 178 7.93 -18.52 -7.03
N GLU A 179 8.88 -19.32 -6.55
CA GLU A 179 9.08 -20.68 -7.02
C GLU A 179 7.81 -21.53 -6.80
N SER A 180 7.31 -21.57 -5.57
CA SER A 180 6.15 -22.36 -5.17
C SER A 180 4.90 -21.96 -5.96
N MET A 181 4.67 -20.65 -6.13
CA MET A 181 3.58 -20.14 -6.96
C MET A 181 3.70 -20.54 -8.42
N GLY A 182 4.92 -20.51 -8.97
CA GLY A 182 5.19 -21.00 -10.32
C GLY A 182 4.84 -22.48 -10.48
N GLN A 183 5.20 -23.32 -9.50
CA GLN A 183 4.91 -24.75 -9.50
C GLN A 183 3.40 -25.03 -9.36
N LEU A 184 2.72 -24.36 -8.43
CA LEU A 184 1.27 -24.49 -8.21
C LEU A 184 0.48 -24.11 -9.46
N ARG A 185 0.81 -22.96 -10.08
CA ARG A 185 0.17 -22.53 -11.33
C ARG A 185 0.36 -23.56 -12.43
N LYS A 186 1.57 -24.07 -12.65
CA LYS A 186 1.84 -25.13 -13.65
C LYS A 186 1.05 -26.41 -13.40
N LYS A 187 0.88 -26.81 -12.14
CA LYS A 187 0.20 -28.06 -11.76
C LYS A 187 -1.32 -27.97 -11.87
N TYR A 188 -1.92 -26.87 -11.38
CA TYR A 188 -3.37 -26.77 -11.20
C TYR A 188 -4.07 -25.91 -12.27
N LEU A 189 -3.38 -24.95 -12.89
CA LEU A 189 -3.95 -24.08 -13.92
C LEU A 189 -3.56 -24.58 -15.32
N LYS A 190 -4.26 -25.61 -15.79
CA LYS A 190 -4.07 -26.16 -17.15
C LYS A 190 -4.74 -25.29 -18.22
N LYS A 191 -4.01 -24.96 -19.28
CA LYS A 191 -4.50 -24.12 -20.40
C LYS A 191 -5.88 -24.57 -20.89
N GLY A 192 -6.80 -23.62 -21.05
CA GLY A 192 -8.17 -23.87 -21.53
C GLY A 192 -9.14 -24.44 -20.48
N LYS A 193 -8.74 -24.53 -19.20
CA LYS A 193 -9.63 -24.92 -18.09
C LYS A 193 -10.08 -23.76 -17.20
N PHE A 194 -9.43 -22.61 -17.36
CA PHE A 194 -9.69 -21.41 -16.59
C PHE A 194 -9.61 -20.18 -17.48
N ILE A 195 -10.21 -19.10 -17.03
CA ILE A 195 -10.18 -17.77 -17.63
C ILE A 195 -9.31 -16.91 -16.72
N LEU A 196 -8.32 -16.24 -17.31
CA LEU A 196 -7.54 -15.21 -16.66
C LEU A 196 -8.27 -13.87 -16.86
N PRO A 197 -8.63 -13.14 -15.80
CA PRO A 197 -9.21 -11.81 -15.94
C PRO A 197 -8.19 -10.88 -16.60
N VAL A 198 -8.60 -10.19 -17.66
CA VAL A 198 -7.75 -9.26 -18.41
C VAL A 198 -8.47 -7.94 -18.67
N HIS A 199 -7.72 -6.85 -18.69
CA HIS A 199 -8.15 -5.55 -19.20
C HIS A 199 -7.58 -5.34 -20.60
N THR A 200 -8.37 -4.82 -21.54
CA THR A 200 -7.96 -4.57 -22.92
C THR A 200 -7.76 -3.08 -23.15
N PHE A 201 -6.53 -2.67 -23.45
CA PHE A 201 -6.19 -1.29 -23.79
C PHE A 201 -6.49 -1.05 -25.28
N VAL A 202 -7.48 -0.21 -25.57
CA VAL A 202 -7.95 0.07 -26.94
C VAL A 202 -6.85 0.75 -27.76
N SER A 203 -6.09 1.64 -27.13
CA SER A 203 -5.00 2.40 -27.75
C SER A 203 -3.88 1.54 -28.33
N ARG A 204 -3.56 0.38 -27.72
CA ARG A 204 -2.45 -0.49 -28.14
C ARG A 204 -2.84 -1.88 -28.61
N LYS A 205 -4.11 -2.26 -28.49
CA LYS A 205 -4.58 -3.65 -28.71
C LYS A 205 -3.84 -4.66 -27.83
N GLU A 206 -3.44 -4.25 -26.64
CA GLU A 206 -2.79 -5.09 -25.64
C GLU A 206 -3.78 -5.51 -24.55
N THR A 207 -3.59 -6.71 -24.00
CA THR A 207 -4.38 -7.23 -22.89
C THR A 207 -3.48 -7.49 -21.69
N LEU A 208 -3.80 -6.91 -20.53
CA LEU A 208 -3.05 -7.11 -19.29
C LEU A 208 -3.86 -7.92 -18.27
N PRO A 209 -3.25 -8.87 -17.54
CA PRO A 209 -3.93 -9.60 -16.48
C PRO A 209 -4.28 -8.67 -15.33
N ILE A 210 -5.54 -8.68 -14.88
CA ILE A 210 -6.00 -7.97 -13.67
C ILE A 210 -5.59 -8.83 -12.47
N PHE A 211 -4.94 -8.24 -11.47
CA PHE A 211 -4.71 -8.93 -10.22
C PHE A 211 -5.53 -8.32 -9.10
N THR A 212 -5.95 -9.20 -8.21
CA THR A 212 -6.71 -8.85 -7.02
C THR A 212 -5.76 -8.84 -5.82
N PRO A 213 -5.82 -7.81 -4.98
CA PRO A 213 -5.16 -7.79 -3.68
C PRO A 213 -5.83 -8.77 -2.70
N PHE A 214 -5.05 -9.73 -2.23
CA PHE A 214 -5.44 -10.72 -1.24
C PHE A 214 -4.66 -10.53 0.04
N GLU A 215 -5.31 -10.88 1.15
CA GLU A 215 -4.70 -11.02 2.45
C GLU A 215 -4.88 -12.45 2.94
N TYR A 216 -3.83 -12.98 3.58
CA TYR A 216 -3.84 -14.29 4.21
C TYR A 216 -3.34 -14.18 5.66
N GLN A 217 -4.07 -14.79 6.58
CA GLN A 217 -3.64 -14.99 7.96
C GLN A 217 -3.89 -16.47 8.33
N PRO A 218 -2.96 -17.18 8.99
CA PRO A 218 -3.11 -18.61 9.28
C PRO A 218 -4.42 -18.99 10.00
N ASP A 219 -4.90 -18.12 10.89
CA ASP A 219 -6.10 -18.37 11.70
C ASP A 219 -7.42 -17.99 11.00
N ILE A 220 -7.35 -17.16 9.95
CA ILE A 220 -8.54 -16.62 9.24
C ILE A 220 -8.69 -17.26 7.85
N GLY A 221 -7.57 -17.53 7.18
CA GLY A 221 -7.52 -17.97 5.80
C GLY A 221 -7.44 -16.82 4.80
N LEU A 222 -7.71 -17.15 3.53
CA LEU A 222 -7.60 -16.23 2.41
C LEU A 222 -8.85 -15.31 2.29
N HIS A 223 -8.63 -14.00 2.21
CA HIS A 223 -9.69 -12.99 2.08
C HIS A 223 -9.27 -11.82 1.19
N TYR A 224 -10.25 -11.02 0.77
CA TYR A 224 -9.99 -9.83 -0.04
C TYR A 224 -9.37 -8.73 0.83
N PHE A 225 -8.17 -8.25 0.48
CA PHE A 225 -7.49 -7.20 1.25
C PHE A 225 -8.33 -5.91 1.32
N CYS A 226 -8.95 -5.56 0.20
CA CYS A 226 -9.75 -4.34 0.07
C CYS A 226 -11.18 -4.45 0.58
N LYS A 227 -11.59 -5.66 0.97
CA LYS A 227 -12.89 -5.95 1.55
C LYS A 227 -12.69 -6.86 2.76
N LYS A 228 -12.22 -6.26 3.85
CA LYS A 228 -11.75 -6.98 5.05
C LYS A 228 -12.77 -7.98 5.63
N ASP A 229 -14.06 -7.75 5.39
CA ASP A 229 -15.15 -8.64 5.85
C ASP A 229 -15.52 -9.75 4.85
N GLU A 230 -14.95 -9.77 3.65
CA GLU A 230 -15.28 -10.72 2.58
C GLU A 230 -14.20 -11.79 2.45
N ARG A 231 -14.52 -13.02 2.88
CA ARG A 231 -13.67 -14.19 2.64
C ARG A 231 -13.67 -14.53 1.15
N PHE A 232 -12.51 -14.95 0.64
CA PHE A 232 -12.42 -15.43 -0.74
C PHE A 232 -12.84 -16.90 -0.82
N GLU A 233 -13.74 -17.21 -1.76
CA GLU A 233 -14.17 -18.57 -2.04
C GLU A 233 -13.99 -18.89 -3.53
N SER A 234 -13.43 -20.06 -3.84
CA SER A 234 -13.26 -20.52 -5.21
C SER A 234 -13.35 -22.04 -5.32
N ASP A 235 -14.07 -22.52 -6.32
CA ASP A 235 -14.15 -23.95 -6.67
C ASP A 235 -12.89 -24.47 -7.36
N LEU A 236 -11.92 -23.61 -7.69
CA LEU A 236 -10.69 -24.04 -8.34
C LEU A 236 -9.74 -24.69 -7.33
N LEU A 237 -9.34 -25.94 -7.63
CA LEU A 237 -8.33 -26.67 -6.86
C LEU A 237 -7.02 -25.91 -6.67
N PHE A 238 -6.70 -24.98 -7.59
CA PHE A 238 -5.55 -24.09 -7.45
C PHE A 238 -5.60 -23.28 -6.14
N PHE A 239 -6.74 -22.64 -5.83
CA PHE A 239 -6.84 -21.78 -4.65
C PHE A 239 -6.83 -22.58 -3.35
N LYS A 240 -7.43 -23.78 -3.34
CA LYS A 240 -7.30 -24.69 -2.19
C LYS A 240 -5.84 -25.08 -1.93
N ALA A 241 -5.14 -25.54 -2.97
CA ALA A 241 -3.72 -25.93 -2.85
C ALA A 241 -2.83 -24.73 -2.51
N PHE A 242 -3.21 -23.53 -2.95
CA PHE A 242 -2.50 -22.30 -2.64
C PHE A 242 -2.71 -21.88 -1.18
N GLU A 243 -3.92 -21.97 -0.64
CA GLU A 243 -4.20 -21.69 0.77
C GLU A 243 -3.48 -22.67 1.70
N ASP A 244 -3.40 -23.96 1.34
CA ASP A 244 -2.60 -24.96 2.06
C ASP A 244 -1.11 -24.59 2.06
N PHE A 245 -0.56 -24.18 0.91
CA PHE A 245 0.82 -23.70 0.82
C PHE A 245 1.05 -22.46 1.68
N LEU A 246 0.16 -21.46 1.62
CA LEU A 246 0.28 -20.22 2.39
C LEU A 246 0.30 -20.52 3.89
N LYS A 247 -0.52 -21.47 4.34
CA LYS A 247 -0.54 -21.94 5.73
C LYS A 247 0.82 -22.46 6.16
N ASP A 248 1.35 -23.43 5.43
CA ASP A 248 2.62 -24.07 5.77
C ASP A 248 3.78 -23.08 5.68
N PHE A 249 3.78 -22.22 4.65
CA PHE A 249 4.76 -21.16 4.45
C PHE A 249 4.75 -20.18 5.63
N CYS A 250 3.57 -19.66 6.00
CA CYS A 250 3.45 -18.71 7.11
C CYS A 250 3.90 -19.30 8.44
N LEU A 251 3.46 -20.53 8.76
CA LEU A 251 3.84 -21.21 9.99
C LEU A 251 5.35 -21.51 10.05
N THR A 252 5.94 -21.93 8.93
CA THR A 252 7.38 -22.27 8.85
C THR A 252 8.25 -21.03 9.05
N HIS A 253 7.84 -19.89 8.49
CA HIS A 253 8.64 -18.66 8.49
C HIS A 253 8.20 -17.62 9.54
N GLY A 254 7.29 -17.98 10.45
CA GLY A 254 6.83 -17.09 11.52
C GLY A 254 6.07 -15.85 11.02
N ILE A 255 5.36 -15.98 9.90
CA ILE A 255 4.60 -14.90 9.29
C ILE A 255 3.17 -14.95 9.82
N ALA A 256 2.71 -13.86 10.42
CA ALA A 256 1.36 -13.76 10.96
C ALA A 256 0.34 -13.34 9.91
N ARG A 257 0.78 -12.52 8.94
CA ARG A 257 -0.07 -11.98 7.88
C ARG A 257 0.73 -11.81 6.59
N MET A 258 0.10 -12.10 5.47
CA MET A 258 0.62 -11.81 4.14
C MET A 258 -0.37 -10.99 3.32
N VAL A 259 0.10 -9.98 2.58
CA VAL A 259 -0.67 -9.27 1.56
C VAL A 259 0.03 -9.46 0.21
N PHE A 260 -0.71 -9.85 -0.83
CA PHE A 260 -0.13 -10.15 -2.14
C PHE A 260 -1.14 -9.98 -3.28
N LEU A 261 -0.63 -9.89 -4.51
CA LEU A 261 -1.46 -9.83 -5.72
C LEU A 261 -1.59 -11.20 -6.39
N CYS A 262 -2.82 -11.61 -6.71
CA CYS A 262 -3.08 -12.82 -7.50
C CYS A 262 -4.30 -12.61 -8.42
N PRO A 263 -4.31 -13.13 -9.68
CA PRO A 263 -5.50 -13.08 -10.50
C PRO A 263 -6.60 -14.00 -9.97
N GLU A 264 -7.83 -13.52 -9.96
CA GLU A 264 -9.03 -14.32 -9.71
C GLU A 264 -9.38 -15.19 -10.93
N TYR A 265 -8.70 -16.32 -11.07
CA TYR A 265 -9.02 -17.28 -12.11
C TYR A 265 -10.45 -17.80 -11.95
N THR A 266 -11.18 -17.90 -13.05
CA THR A 266 -12.52 -18.51 -13.06
C THR A 266 -12.54 -19.76 -13.92
N PRO A 267 -13.31 -20.80 -13.57
CA PRO A 267 -13.41 -22.00 -14.39
C PRO A 267 -14.09 -21.69 -15.73
N VAL A 268 -13.60 -22.28 -16.83
CA VAL A 268 -14.32 -22.24 -18.10
C VAL A 268 -15.58 -23.08 -17.97
N ARG A 269 -16.74 -22.43 -17.86
CA ARG A 269 -18.03 -23.13 -17.91
C ARG A 269 -18.20 -23.69 -19.32
N LYS A 270 -18.15 -25.01 -19.47
CA LYS A 270 -18.62 -25.65 -20.70
C LYS A 270 -20.12 -25.39 -20.79
N ASN A 271 -20.55 -24.57 -21.74
CA ASN A 271 -21.96 -24.55 -22.13
C ASN A 271 -22.36 -26.01 -22.42
N LYS A 272 -23.31 -26.54 -21.66
CA LYS A 272 -24.04 -27.74 -22.09
C LYS A 272 -24.66 -27.34 -23.42
N VAL A 273 -24.10 -27.83 -24.51
CA VAL A 273 -24.82 -27.86 -25.78
C VAL A 273 -26.03 -28.74 -25.50
N SER A 274 -27.18 -28.11 -25.32
CA SER A 274 -28.47 -28.79 -25.35
C SER A 274 -28.61 -29.34 -26.76
N SER A 275 -28.22 -30.60 -26.94
CA SER A 275 -28.60 -31.40 -28.09
C SER A 275 -30.11 -31.64 -27.99
N ASN A 276 -30.87 -30.83 -28.72
CA ASN A 276 -32.22 -31.16 -29.16
C ASN A 276 -32.14 -32.17 -30.31
#